data_AF-F4N9M6-F1
#
_entry.id   AF-F4N9M6-F1
#
_cell.length_a   1.000
_cell.length_b   1.000
_cell.length_c   1.000
_cell.angle_alpha   90.00
_cell.angle_beta   90.00
_cell.angle_gamma   90.00
#
_symmetry.space_group_name_H-M   'P 1'
#
loop_
_entity.id
_entity.type
_entity.pdbx_description
1 polymer ?
#
loop_
_entity_poly.entity_id
_entity_poly.type
_entity_poly.pdbx_seq_one_letter_code
_entity_poly.pdbx_strand_id
1 'polypeptide(L)'
;AHGCNSVLATTTALKLADYVVTEAGFGADLGGEKFIDIKCRKADLTPDCVVLVATIRALKMHGGVKKDDLKKEDLKALEAGMANLQRHVENIKKFGLPVVVSINRFSADSDAEIALVKEKCKALGVEALMADHWAMGGEGAADVARAVVKIIDAGTAKLKFLYRDDMPLFEKIETIAREIYRAKNVTADKSV
;
A
#
# COMPACT_ATOMS: atom_id res chain seq x y z
N ALA A 1 17.69 -1.47 8.29
CA ALA A 1 16.60 -2.45 8.53
C ALA A 1 15.45 -2.21 7.54
N HIS A 2 14.55 -3.18 7.34
CA HIS A 2 13.53 -3.13 6.28
C HIS A 2 12.08 -3.23 6.79
N GLY A 3 11.85 -3.46 8.09
CA GLY A 3 10.52 -3.37 8.70
C GLY A 3 9.58 -4.54 8.41
N CYS A 4 10.11 -5.71 8.06
CA CYS A 4 9.34 -6.92 7.77
C CYS A 4 9.65 -8.02 8.79
N ASN A 5 8.75 -9.02 8.91
CA ASN A 5 9.05 -10.25 9.63
C ASN A 5 10.15 -11.08 8.92
N SER A 6 10.62 -12.15 9.56
CA SER A 6 11.74 -12.95 9.07
C SER A 6 11.45 -13.61 7.71
N VAL A 7 12.49 -13.70 6.88
CA VAL A 7 12.44 -14.48 5.62
C VAL A 7 12.07 -15.92 5.92
N LEU A 8 12.65 -16.51 6.97
CA LEU A 8 12.37 -17.88 7.40
C LEU A 8 10.87 -18.11 7.63
N ALA A 9 10.17 -17.21 8.30
CA ALA A 9 8.73 -17.33 8.53
C ALA A 9 7.95 -17.29 7.21
N THR A 10 8.22 -16.30 6.35
CA THR A 10 7.55 -16.17 5.06
C THR A 10 7.78 -17.39 4.16
N THR A 11 9.03 -17.84 3.99
CA THR A 11 9.34 -18.99 3.13
C THR A 11 8.82 -20.31 3.69
N THR A 12 8.72 -20.44 5.02
CA THR A 12 8.12 -21.62 5.65
C THR A 12 6.62 -21.64 5.40
N ALA A 13 5.94 -20.51 5.61
CA ALA A 13 4.50 -20.40 5.36
C ALA A 13 4.15 -20.69 3.89
N LEU A 14 4.96 -20.21 2.94
CA LEU A 14 4.75 -20.43 1.51
C LEU A 14 4.85 -21.91 1.10
N LYS A 15 5.48 -22.76 1.92
CA LYS A 15 5.55 -24.21 1.69
C LYS A 15 4.37 -24.97 2.32
N LEU A 16 3.59 -24.31 3.18
CA LEU A 16 2.58 -24.95 4.03
C LEU A 16 1.15 -24.48 3.74
N ALA A 17 0.98 -23.38 3.02
CA ALA A 17 -0.31 -22.78 2.75
C ALA A 17 -0.39 -22.29 1.29
N ASP A 18 -1.61 -22.29 0.75
CA ASP A 18 -1.89 -21.78 -0.60
C ASP A 18 -1.76 -20.25 -0.68
N TYR A 19 -2.04 -19.55 0.43
CA TYR A 19 -1.95 -18.09 0.53
C TYR A 19 -1.18 -17.70 1.79
N VAL A 20 -0.23 -16.77 1.65
CA VAL A 20 0.52 -16.20 2.76
C VAL A 20 0.34 -14.68 2.78
N VAL A 21 -0.37 -14.20 3.79
CA VAL A 21 -0.51 -12.76 4.05
C VAL A 21 0.62 -12.31 4.97
N THR A 22 1.34 -11.27 4.57
CA THR A 22 2.40 -10.64 5.37
C THR A 22 2.34 -9.12 5.19
N GLU A 23 3.13 -8.39 5.98
CA GLU A 23 3.11 -6.93 6.02
C GLU A 23 4.50 -6.34 6.18
N ALA A 24 4.59 -5.03 5.99
CA ALA A 24 5.77 -4.22 6.28
C ALA A 24 5.34 -2.97 7.04
N GLY A 25 6.17 -2.55 8.01
CA GLY A 25 5.86 -1.40 8.85
C GLY A 25 5.89 -0.07 8.11
N PHE A 26 5.17 0.93 8.64
CA PHE A 26 4.93 2.25 8.03
C PHE A 26 4.07 2.18 6.75
N GLY A 27 4.12 3.23 5.93
CA GLY A 27 3.42 3.30 4.64
C GLY A 27 4.14 2.53 3.53
N ALA A 28 3.48 2.40 2.38
CA ALA A 28 4.03 1.71 1.21
C ALA A 28 5.27 2.40 0.62
N ASP A 29 5.49 3.67 0.94
CA ASP A 29 6.64 4.48 0.59
C ASP A 29 7.92 4.08 1.36
N LEU A 30 7.78 3.46 2.53
CA LEU A 30 8.90 2.95 3.33
C LEU A 30 8.87 1.43 3.44
N GLY A 31 7.84 0.88 4.07
CA GLY A 31 7.72 -0.57 4.29
C GLY A 31 7.51 -1.33 2.98
N GLY A 32 6.59 -0.85 2.15
CA GLY A 32 6.29 -1.46 0.85
C GLY A 32 7.51 -1.48 -0.08
N GLU A 33 8.17 -0.34 -0.27
CA GLU A 33 9.42 -0.24 -1.04
C GLU A 33 10.49 -1.19 -0.49
N LYS A 34 10.78 -1.15 0.81
CA LYS A 34 11.83 -2.00 1.41
C LYS A 34 11.48 -3.48 1.39
N PHE A 35 10.21 -3.84 1.51
CA PHE A 35 9.78 -5.23 1.35
C PHE A 35 10.12 -5.72 -0.06
N ILE A 36 9.86 -4.91 -1.08
CA ILE A 36 10.09 -5.28 -2.47
C ILE A 36 11.60 -5.21 -2.81
N ASP A 37 12.21 -4.04 -2.68
CA ASP A 37 13.59 -3.79 -3.14
C ASP A 37 14.66 -4.46 -2.28
N ILE A 38 14.35 -4.85 -1.03
CA ILE A 38 15.29 -5.55 -0.13
C ILE A 38 14.85 -6.99 0.12
N LYS A 39 13.67 -7.23 0.72
CA LYS A 39 13.30 -8.59 1.16
C LYS A 39 13.01 -9.50 -0.02
N CYS A 40 12.11 -9.12 -0.94
CA CYS A 40 11.80 -9.91 -2.14
C CYS A 40 13.04 -10.16 -2.98
N ARG A 41 13.83 -9.11 -3.23
CA ARG A 41 15.08 -9.21 -3.97
C ARG A 41 16.07 -10.21 -3.36
N LYS A 42 16.27 -10.19 -2.04
CA LYS A 42 17.26 -11.05 -1.37
C LYS A 42 16.76 -12.46 -1.09
N ALA A 43 15.45 -12.66 -1.00
CA ALA A 43 14.84 -13.94 -0.66
C ALA A 43 14.17 -14.63 -1.86
N ASP A 44 14.30 -14.08 -3.07
CA ASP A 44 13.68 -14.58 -4.29
C ASP A 44 12.16 -14.77 -4.14
N LEU A 45 11.50 -13.76 -3.55
CA LEU A 45 10.05 -13.76 -3.34
C LEU A 45 9.36 -12.87 -4.36
N THR A 46 8.26 -13.35 -4.93
CA THR A 46 7.41 -12.58 -5.84
C THR A 46 6.02 -12.44 -5.23
N PRO A 47 5.58 -11.23 -4.84
CA PRO A 47 4.22 -11.02 -4.33
C PRO A 47 3.20 -11.09 -5.48
N ASP A 48 2.09 -11.79 -5.27
CA ASP A 48 1.04 -11.91 -6.29
C ASP A 48 0.02 -10.77 -6.23
N CYS A 49 -0.16 -10.14 -5.06
CA CYS A 49 -1.07 -9.02 -4.85
C CYS A 49 -0.61 -8.16 -3.67
N VAL A 50 -0.89 -6.86 -3.73
CA VAL A 50 -0.68 -5.93 -2.61
C VAL A 50 -2.02 -5.38 -2.14
N VAL A 51 -2.27 -5.43 -0.84
CA VAL A 51 -3.41 -4.75 -0.21
C VAL A 51 -2.93 -3.44 0.42
N LEU A 52 -3.42 -2.30 -0.06
CA LEU A 52 -3.21 -1.01 0.58
C LEU A 52 -4.36 -0.71 1.55
N VAL A 53 -4.04 -0.62 2.83
CA VAL A 53 -5.03 -0.30 3.87
C VAL A 53 -5.16 1.22 4.01
N ALA A 54 -6.40 1.70 4.06
CA ALA A 54 -6.72 3.10 4.30
C ALA A 54 -7.90 3.24 5.26
N THR A 55 -8.07 4.43 5.86
CA THR A 55 -9.27 4.80 6.61
C THR A 55 -9.72 6.19 6.16
N ILE A 56 -11.02 6.44 6.15
CA ILE A 56 -11.58 7.75 5.77
C ILE A 56 -11.03 8.85 6.68
N ARG A 57 -10.92 8.60 7.99
CA ARG A 57 -10.31 9.54 8.93
C ARG A 57 -8.86 9.90 8.58
N ALA A 58 -8.02 8.93 8.20
CA ALA A 58 -6.62 9.19 7.88
C ALA A 58 -6.51 10.01 6.60
N LEU A 59 -7.35 9.72 5.61
CA LEU A 59 -7.43 10.49 4.38
C LEU A 59 -7.89 11.94 4.67
N LYS A 60 -8.91 12.14 5.50
CA LYS A 60 -9.29 13.49 5.97
C LYS A 60 -8.14 14.22 6.68
N MET A 61 -7.34 13.53 7.48
CA MET A 61 -6.13 14.13 8.08
C MET A 61 -5.11 14.57 7.02
N HIS A 62 -4.87 13.73 6.00
CA HIS A 62 -4.03 14.12 4.86
C HIS A 62 -4.62 15.29 4.05
N GLY A 63 -5.94 15.49 4.10
CA GLY A 63 -6.64 16.66 3.59
C GLY A 63 -6.61 17.90 4.49
N GLY A 64 -5.98 17.82 5.67
CA GLY A 64 -5.81 18.94 6.59
C GLY A 64 -6.76 18.97 7.80
N VAL A 65 -7.64 17.97 7.97
CA VAL A 65 -8.50 17.90 9.16
C VAL A 65 -7.69 17.53 10.40
N LYS A 66 -7.87 18.28 11.49
CA LYS A 66 -7.22 18.00 12.76
C LYS A 66 -7.79 16.72 13.39
N LYS A 67 -6.96 16.03 14.17
CA LYS A 67 -7.31 14.75 14.81
C LYS A 67 -8.65 14.78 15.57
N ASP A 68 -8.95 15.89 16.23
CA ASP A 68 -10.13 16.02 17.09
C ASP A 68 -11.43 16.25 16.30
N ASP A 69 -11.34 16.62 15.02
CA ASP A 69 -12.48 16.96 14.16
C ASP A 69 -12.90 15.84 13.20
N LEU A 70 -12.26 14.67 13.26
CA LEU A 70 -12.42 13.59 12.27
C LEU A 70 -13.77 12.86 12.27
N LYS A 71 -14.61 13.09 13.29
CA LYS A 71 -15.94 12.45 13.39
C LYS A 71 -16.98 13.10 12.50
N LYS A 72 -16.74 14.31 12.00
CA LYS A 72 -17.65 15.00 11.09
C LYS A 72 -17.36 14.57 9.67
N GLU A 73 -18.41 14.40 8.88
CA GLU A 73 -18.28 14.20 7.44
C GLU A 73 -17.56 15.41 6.81
N ASP A 74 -16.57 15.15 5.96
CA ASP A 74 -15.90 16.20 5.17
C ASP A 74 -15.39 15.64 3.83
N LEU A 75 -16.26 15.66 2.83
CA LEU A 75 -15.94 15.17 1.48
C LEU A 75 -14.82 15.98 0.82
N LYS A 76 -14.70 17.28 1.10
CA LYS A 76 -13.70 18.15 0.48
C LYS A 76 -12.30 17.82 1.01
N ALA A 77 -12.17 17.68 2.32
CA ALA A 77 -10.91 17.26 2.91
C ALA A 77 -10.56 15.81 2.53
N LEU A 78 -11.55 14.92 2.51
CA LEU A 78 -11.35 13.55 2.06
C LEU A 78 -10.82 13.51 0.62
N GLU A 79 -11.43 14.26 -0.31
CA GLU A 79 -10.98 14.37 -1.70
C GLU A 79 -9.55 14.91 -1.79
N ALA A 80 -9.21 15.97 -1.04
CA ALA A 80 -7.84 16.49 -1.00
C ALA A 80 -6.84 15.45 -0.47
N GLY A 81 -7.23 14.69 0.55
CA GLY A 81 -6.42 13.65 1.16
C GLY A 81 -6.20 12.40 0.31
N MET A 82 -7.08 12.16 -0.69
CA MET A 82 -6.93 11.04 -1.63
C MET A 82 -5.60 11.09 -2.40
N ALA A 83 -4.96 12.26 -2.53
CA ALA A 83 -3.64 12.40 -3.12
C ALA A 83 -2.60 11.48 -2.48
N ASN A 84 -2.71 11.23 -1.16
CA ASN A 84 -1.82 10.31 -0.45
C ASN A 84 -2.00 8.85 -0.91
N LEU A 85 -3.24 8.35 -0.88
CA LEU A 85 -3.55 6.99 -1.31
C LEU A 85 -3.26 6.79 -2.80
N GLN A 86 -3.59 7.79 -3.63
CA GLN A 86 -3.24 7.79 -5.05
C GLN A 86 -1.74 7.58 -5.26
N ARG A 87 -0.89 8.30 -4.51
CA ARG A 87 0.56 8.14 -4.63
C ARG A 87 1.00 6.72 -4.28
N HIS A 88 0.49 6.13 -3.20
CA HIS A 88 0.83 4.76 -2.83
C HIS A 88 0.37 3.74 -3.87
N VAL A 89 -0.84 3.90 -4.43
CA VAL A 89 -1.35 3.03 -5.52
C VAL A 89 -0.41 3.10 -6.73
N GLU A 90 -0.05 4.31 -7.18
CA GLU A 90 0.88 4.48 -8.29
C GLU A 90 2.26 3.89 -8.00
N ASN A 91 2.78 4.09 -6.79
CA ASN A 91 4.09 3.57 -6.40
C ASN A 91 4.12 2.04 -6.45
N ILE A 92 3.08 1.35 -5.94
CA ILE A 92 3.01 -0.11 -6.04
C ILE A 92 2.89 -0.57 -7.50
N LYS A 93 2.12 0.14 -8.33
CA LYS A 93 2.03 -0.18 -9.77
C LYS A 93 3.38 -0.08 -10.49
N LYS A 94 4.31 0.77 -10.04
CA LYS A 94 5.69 0.83 -10.60
C LYS A 94 6.45 -0.48 -10.44
N PHE A 95 6.21 -1.21 -9.35
CA PHE A 95 6.78 -2.53 -9.11
C PHE A 95 6.10 -3.63 -9.93
N GLY A 96 5.11 -3.30 -10.77
CA GLY A 96 4.39 -4.27 -11.61
C GLY A 96 3.45 -5.19 -10.83
N LEU A 97 3.06 -4.79 -9.61
CA LEU A 97 2.19 -5.56 -8.73
C LEU A 97 0.75 -5.04 -8.80
N PRO A 98 -0.26 -5.93 -8.83
CA PRO A 98 -1.66 -5.52 -8.76
C PRO A 98 -2.03 -5.10 -7.32
N VAL A 99 -3.02 -4.20 -7.22
CA VAL A 99 -3.37 -3.53 -5.96
C VAL A 99 -4.86 -3.65 -5.68
N VAL A 100 -5.19 -4.01 -4.43
CA VAL A 100 -6.51 -3.86 -3.82
C VAL A 100 -6.42 -2.81 -2.73
N VAL A 101 -7.43 -1.96 -2.60
CA VAL A 101 -7.56 -1.05 -1.46
C VAL A 101 -8.55 -1.64 -0.45
N SER A 102 -8.11 -1.78 0.79
CA SER A 102 -8.98 -2.14 1.93
C SER A 102 -9.27 -0.91 2.77
N ILE A 103 -10.53 -0.50 2.84
CA ILE A 103 -10.97 0.64 3.64
C ILE A 103 -11.47 0.10 4.98
N ASN A 104 -10.69 0.29 6.04
CA ASN A 104 -11.09 -0.14 7.37
C ASN A 104 -12.21 0.77 7.90
N ARG A 105 -13.38 0.18 8.19
CA ARG A 105 -14.57 0.91 8.63
C ARG A 105 -14.39 1.49 10.03
N PHE A 106 -14.85 2.71 10.22
CA PHE A 106 -15.12 3.30 11.52
C PHE A 106 -16.60 3.73 11.64
N SER A 107 -17.08 3.81 12.88
CA SER A 107 -18.49 4.13 13.18
C SER A 107 -18.96 5.50 12.71
N ALA A 108 -18.04 6.44 12.51
CA ALA A 108 -18.35 7.80 12.06
C ALA A 108 -18.18 7.99 10.55
N ASP A 109 -17.76 6.96 9.82
CA ASP A 109 -17.59 7.03 8.37
C ASP A 109 -18.99 7.04 7.72
N SER A 110 -19.25 8.03 6.86
CA SER A 110 -20.53 8.11 6.16
C SER A 110 -20.53 7.32 4.85
N ASP A 111 -21.72 6.94 4.38
CA ASP A 111 -21.85 6.27 3.08
C ASP A 111 -21.35 7.15 1.91
N ALA A 112 -21.49 8.47 2.03
CA ALA A 112 -20.99 9.42 1.03
C ALA A 112 -19.45 9.45 0.99
N GLU A 113 -18.79 9.44 2.15
CA GLU A 113 -17.33 9.35 2.23
C GLU A 113 -16.81 8.03 1.67
N ILE A 114 -17.48 6.92 2.01
CA ILE A 114 -17.16 5.59 1.47
C ILE A 114 -17.30 5.57 -0.06
N ALA A 115 -18.40 6.11 -0.59
CA ALA A 115 -18.64 6.18 -2.02
C ALA A 115 -17.56 6.98 -2.75
N LEU A 116 -17.14 8.13 -2.18
CA LEU A 116 -16.08 8.97 -2.74
C LEU A 116 -14.74 8.22 -2.84
N VAL A 117 -14.32 7.51 -1.78
CA VAL A 117 -13.06 6.74 -1.81
C VAL A 117 -13.13 5.65 -2.89
N LYS A 118 -14.26 4.94 -2.99
CA LYS A 118 -14.47 3.89 -4.00
C LYS A 118 -14.42 4.45 -5.41
N GLU A 119 -15.06 5.59 -5.65
CA GLU A 119 -15.04 6.28 -6.96
C GLU A 119 -13.62 6.68 -7.36
N LYS A 120 -12.88 7.33 -6.45
CA LYS A 120 -11.51 7.77 -6.72
C LYS A 120 -10.56 6.59 -6.95
N CYS A 121 -10.71 5.50 -6.20
CA CYS A 121 -9.94 4.27 -6.43
C CYS A 121 -10.27 3.64 -7.78
N LYS A 122 -11.55 3.60 -8.16
CA LYS A 122 -11.97 3.10 -9.47
C LYS A 122 -11.36 3.92 -10.61
N ALA A 123 -11.27 5.24 -10.48
CA ALA A 123 -10.61 6.11 -11.45
C ALA A 123 -9.10 5.83 -11.59
N LEU A 124 -8.46 5.32 -10.53
CA LEU A 124 -7.07 4.84 -10.56
C LEU A 124 -6.94 3.41 -11.11
N GLY A 125 -8.05 2.76 -11.48
CA GLY A 125 -8.07 1.38 -11.94
C GLY A 125 -7.68 0.39 -10.84
N VAL A 126 -8.13 0.62 -9.60
CA VAL A 126 -8.00 -0.32 -8.47
C VAL A 126 -9.35 -0.49 -7.77
N GLU A 127 -9.60 -1.70 -7.29
CA GLU A 127 -10.81 -2.00 -6.53
C GLU A 127 -10.63 -1.59 -5.06
N ALA A 128 -11.62 -0.90 -4.49
CA ALA A 128 -11.62 -0.51 -3.08
C ALA A 128 -12.83 -1.12 -2.36
N LEU A 129 -12.57 -1.88 -1.31
CA LEU A 129 -13.59 -2.62 -0.58
C LEU A 129 -13.58 -2.19 0.88
N MET A 130 -14.78 -2.12 1.46
CA MET A 130 -14.91 -1.90 2.90
C MET A 130 -14.50 -3.16 3.64
N ALA A 131 -13.81 -2.98 4.76
CA ALA A 131 -13.44 -4.05 5.66
C ALA A 131 -13.88 -3.68 7.08
N ASP A 132 -14.72 -4.51 7.67
CA ASP A 132 -15.24 -4.34 9.04
C ASP A 132 -14.84 -5.51 9.94
N HIS A 133 -13.68 -6.11 9.66
CA HIS A 133 -13.18 -7.28 10.39
C HIS A 133 -12.86 -7.01 11.86
N TRP A 134 -12.71 -5.74 12.24
CA TRP A 134 -12.59 -5.37 13.65
C TRP A 134 -13.88 -5.66 14.43
N ALA A 135 -15.05 -5.38 13.85
CA ALA A 135 -16.34 -5.65 14.47
C ALA A 135 -16.87 -7.06 14.14
N MET A 136 -16.61 -7.57 12.94
CA MET A 136 -17.25 -8.77 12.37
C MET A 136 -16.28 -9.95 12.18
N GLY A 137 -15.03 -9.86 12.63
CA GLY A 137 -14.03 -10.89 12.43
C GLY A 137 -13.76 -11.19 10.95
N GLY A 138 -13.49 -12.45 10.61
CA GLY A 138 -13.14 -12.83 9.23
C GLY A 138 -14.21 -12.50 8.18
N GLU A 139 -15.50 -12.54 8.57
CA GLU A 139 -16.61 -12.21 7.66
C GLU A 139 -16.53 -10.76 7.17
N GLY A 140 -16.13 -9.84 8.05
CA GLY A 140 -15.96 -8.42 7.74
C GLY A 140 -14.84 -8.11 6.75
N ALA A 141 -13.98 -9.07 6.39
CA ALA A 141 -12.95 -8.92 5.36
C ALA A 141 -13.14 -9.87 4.17
N ALA A 142 -14.25 -10.62 4.12
CA ALA A 142 -14.45 -11.65 3.10
C ALA A 142 -14.48 -11.08 1.67
N ASP A 143 -15.01 -9.86 1.49
CA ASP A 143 -14.99 -9.17 0.19
C ASP A 143 -13.57 -8.79 -0.26
N VAL A 144 -12.74 -8.30 0.67
CA VAL A 144 -11.32 -8.02 0.40
C VAL A 144 -10.61 -9.30 -0.01
N ALA A 145 -10.84 -10.40 0.73
CA ALA A 145 -10.24 -11.70 0.43
C ALA A 145 -10.64 -12.22 -0.97
N ARG A 146 -11.93 -12.14 -1.32
CA ARG A 146 -12.42 -12.51 -2.67
C ARG A 146 -11.76 -11.68 -3.78
N ALA A 147 -11.62 -10.37 -3.57
CA ALA A 147 -10.97 -9.50 -4.54
C ALA A 147 -9.48 -9.83 -4.73
N VAL A 148 -8.77 -10.13 -3.63
CA VAL A 148 -7.38 -10.59 -3.65
C VAL A 148 -7.23 -11.88 -4.45
N VAL A 149 -8.03 -12.90 -4.15
CA VAL A 149 -8.01 -14.18 -4.88
C VAL A 149 -8.25 -13.97 -6.37
N LYS A 150 -9.29 -13.19 -6.73
CA LYS A 150 -9.60 -12.86 -8.13
C LYS A 150 -8.43 -12.20 -8.87
N ILE A 151 -7.70 -11.30 -8.20
CA ILE A 151 -6.54 -10.62 -8.79
C ILE A 151 -5.36 -11.57 -8.98
N ILE A 152 -5.13 -12.45 -8.01
CA ILE A 152 -4.08 -13.48 -8.07
C ILE A 152 -4.38 -14.45 -9.21
N ASP A 153 -5.61 -14.96 -9.32
CA ASP A 153 -6.04 -15.87 -10.39
C ASP A 153 -5.92 -15.25 -11.79
N ALA A 154 -5.99 -13.93 -11.91
CA ALA A 154 -5.78 -13.23 -13.17
C ALA A 154 -4.31 -13.25 -13.64
N GLY A 155 -3.36 -13.61 -12.77
CA GLY A 155 -1.96 -13.84 -13.12
C GLY A 155 -1.23 -12.62 -13.69
N THR A 156 -1.62 -11.41 -13.28
CA THR A 156 -1.11 -10.16 -13.88
C THR A 156 0.15 -9.60 -13.20
N ALA A 157 0.53 -10.13 -12.04
CA ALA A 157 1.71 -9.70 -11.30
C ALA A 157 2.99 -9.96 -12.10
N LYS A 158 3.78 -8.90 -12.30
CA LYS A 158 5.08 -8.96 -12.98
C LYS A 158 6.05 -8.11 -12.20
N LEU A 159 6.59 -8.70 -11.12
CA LEU A 159 7.49 -8.00 -10.22
C LEU A 159 8.66 -7.37 -10.99
N LYS A 160 8.83 -6.08 -10.77
CA LYS A 160 10.00 -5.30 -11.17
C LYS A 160 10.53 -4.62 -9.94
N PHE A 161 11.83 -4.41 -9.89
CA PHE A 161 12.45 -3.62 -8.86
C PHE A 161 12.66 -2.17 -9.30
N LEU A 162 12.77 -1.26 -8.34
CA LEU A 162 12.86 0.17 -8.65
C LEU A 162 14.20 0.56 -9.29
N TYR A 163 15.26 -0.17 -8.93
CA TYR A 163 16.62 0.03 -9.43
C TYR A 163 17.37 -1.30 -9.59
N ARG A 164 18.47 -1.26 -10.33
CA ARG A 164 19.37 -2.41 -10.55
C ARG A 164 20.39 -2.56 -9.43
N ASP A 165 20.92 -3.77 -9.26
CA ASP A 165 21.91 -4.08 -8.21
C ASP A 165 23.24 -3.36 -8.42
N ASP A 166 23.65 -3.18 -9.67
CA ASP A 166 24.90 -2.53 -10.08
C ASP A 166 24.83 -1.00 -10.08
N MET A 167 23.66 -0.40 -9.84
CA MET A 167 23.50 1.05 -9.76
C MET A 167 24.29 1.63 -8.57
N PRO A 168 25.03 2.75 -8.75
CA PRO A 168 25.73 3.43 -7.68
C PRO A 168 24.81 3.76 -6.49
N LEU A 169 25.35 3.73 -5.27
CA LEU A 169 24.54 3.89 -4.06
C LEU A 169 23.75 5.20 -4.04
N PHE A 170 24.41 6.31 -4.40
CA PHE A 170 23.75 7.61 -4.41
C PHE A 170 22.63 7.69 -5.47
N GLU A 171 22.83 7.10 -6.65
CA GLU A 171 21.79 7.02 -7.69
C GLU A 171 20.58 6.18 -7.26
N LYS A 172 20.79 5.12 -6.45
CA LYS A 172 19.67 4.36 -5.84
C LYS A 172 18.86 5.24 -4.88
N ILE A 173 19.54 6.05 -4.06
CA ILE A 173 18.88 7.00 -3.14
C ILE A 173 18.08 8.03 -3.94
N GLU A 174 18.68 8.64 -4.97
CA GLU A 174 17.99 9.58 -5.86
C GLU A 174 16.78 8.95 -6.55
N THR A 175 16.92 7.70 -7.01
CA THR A 175 15.84 6.93 -7.63
C THR A 175 14.67 6.77 -6.65
N ILE A 176 14.91 6.31 -5.42
CA ILE A 176 13.85 6.19 -4.41
C ILE A 176 13.20 7.56 -4.13
N ALA A 177 14.02 8.59 -3.93
CA ALA A 177 13.52 9.92 -3.61
C ALA A 177 12.61 10.49 -4.71
N ARG A 178 13.00 10.35 -5.99
CA ARG A 178 12.22 10.83 -7.14
C ARG A 178 11.03 9.92 -7.42
N GLU A 179 11.25 8.62 -7.49
CA GLU A 179 10.26 7.67 -7.99
C GLU A 179 9.24 7.24 -6.93
N ILE A 180 9.54 7.34 -5.64
CA ILE A 180 8.60 7.00 -4.55
C ILE A 180 8.10 8.28 -3.88
N TYR A 181 9.00 9.18 -3.46
CA TYR A 181 8.63 10.39 -2.70
C TYR A 181 8.31 11.60 -3.58
N ARG A 182 8.62 11.54 -4.89
CA ARG A 182 8.49 12.69 -5.82
C ARG A 182 9.34 13.89 -5.41
N ALA A 183 10.45 13.66 -4.71
CA ALA A 183 11.43 14.69 -4.41
C ALA A 183 12.08 15.20 -5.69
N LYS A 184 12.39 16.50 -5.75
CA LYS A 184 13.06 17.11 -6.90
C LYS A 184 14.54 16.69 -6.98
N ASN A 185 15.25 16.80 -5.86
CA ASN A 185 16.68 16.56 -5.73
C ASN A 185 16.99 15.87 -4.39
N VAL A 186 18.15 15.24 -4.32
CA VAL A 186 18.77 14.74 -3.08
C VAL A 186 20.07 15.49 -2.86
N THR A 187 20.37 15.83 -1.61
CA THR A 187 21.62 16.44 -1.20
C THR A 187 22.19 15.64 -0.04
N ALA A 188 23.49 15.38 -0.06
CA ALA A 188 24.20 14.76 1.05
C ALA A 188 25.54 15.45 1.28
N ASP A 189 26.07 15.30 2.50
CA ASP A 189 27.42 15.75 2.82
C ASP A 189 28.46 14.98 2.01
N LYS A 190 29.64 15.59 1.80
CA LYS A 190 30.75 14.99 1.03
C LYS A 190 31.23 13.63 1.57
N SER A 191 30.89 13.29 2.81
CA SER A 191 31.25 12.03 3.46
C SER A 191 30.34 10.86 3.09
N VAL A 192 29.26 11.10 2.33
CA VAL A 192 28.28 10.10 1.88
C VAL A 192 28.61 9.60 0.49
#